data_AF-A0A7Z9GUR9-F1
#
_entry.id   AF-A0A7Z9GUR9-F1
#
_cell.length_a   1.000
_cell.length_b   1.000
_cell.length_c   1.000
_cell.angle_alpha   90.00
_cell.angle_beta   90.00
_cell.angle_gamma   90.00
#
_symmetry.space_group_name_H-M   'P 1'
#
loop_
_entity.id
_entity.type
_entity.pdbx_description
1 polymer ?
#
loop_
_entity_poly.entity_id
_entity_poly.type
_entity_poly.pdbx_seq_one_letter_code
_entity_poly.pdbx_strand_id
1 'polypeptide(L)'
;MISAPVLPLLIPFLLILTRLGSTLLLLPSFSLVTGSIRIKLLLAAMGAFLLTPLHIRGDWSTVSSSNLLFMVESELLLGFACGLAGRLIISGLLMAGQLIGQVSGISLSELRVADEEAATVHGRLLVLIGLSSFLILGGHRQVVQALLDSFQTIAPGAILPMDSLVTLLQDVSGLAFHLAVRISAPILVAMLIALLAVGMLNRTLPQLNIMAIGHNLNALLLLVLLMLSVGSIAWVFQDQMTMALDQMQQVLRGAIAT
;
A
#
# COMPACT_ATOMS: atom_id res chain seq x y z
N MET A 1 -29.62 -6.67 31.51
CA MET A 1 -30.86 -6.72 30.72
C MET A 1 -30.75 -5.80 29.50
N ILE A 2 -29.79 -6.07 28.60
CA ILE A 2 -29.77 -5.45 27.27
C ILE A 2 -30.77 -6.26 26.45
N SER A 3 -31.76 -5.59 25.88
CA SER A 3 -32.97 -6.18 25.32
C SER A 3 -32.66 -7.13 24.14
N ALA A 4 -33.34 -8.27 24.12
CA ALA A 4 -33.28 -9.34 23.12
C ALA A 4 -33.31 -8.93 21.62
N PRO A 5 -33.87 -7.77 21.18
CA PRO A 5 -33.81 -7.35 19.77
C PRO A 5 -32.51 -6.69 19.31
N VAL A 6 -31.60 -6.25 20.19
CA VAL A 6 -30.42 -5.43 19.78
C VAL A 6 -29.16 -6.27 19.53
N LEU A 7 -29.05 -7.42 20.20
CA LEU A 7 -27.98 -8.40 20.02
C LEU A 7 -27.74 -8.86 18.56
N PRO A 8 -28.78 -9.17 17.75
CA PRO A 8 -28.57 -9.59 16.36
C PRO A 8 -28.05 -8.46 15.45
N LEU A 9 -28.12 -7.20 15.87
CA LEU A 9 -27.52 -6.07 15.15
C LEU A 9 -26.04 -5.87 15.54
N LEU A 10 -25.71 -6.15 16.80
CA LEU A 10 -24.40 -5.84 17.37
C LEU A 10 -23.31 -6.77 16.84
N ILE A 11 -23.60 -8.07 16.70
CA ILE A 11 -22.66 -9.07 16.18
C ILE A 11 -22.21 -8.74 14.74
N PRO A 12 -23.11 -8.59 13.74
CA PRO A 12 -22.68 -8.25 12.38
C PRO A 12 -22.02 -6.86 12.30
N PHE A 13 -22.48 -5.89 13.11
CA PHE A 13 -21.81 -4.59 13.20
C PHE A 13 -20.36 -4.73 13.66
N LEU A 14 -20.11 -5.53 14.70
CA LEU A 14 -18.77 -5.77 15.24
C LEU A 14 -17.87 -6.46 14.22
N LEU A 15 -18.36 -7.48 13.52
CA LEU A 15 -17.59 -8.20 12.49
C LEU A 15 -17.20 -7.27 11.34
N ILE A 16 -18.16 -6.52 10.79
CA ILE A 16 -17.90 -5.56 9.71
C ILE A 16 -16.95 -4.46 10.17
N LEU A 17 -17.11 -3.97 11.41
CA LEU A 17 -16.23 -2.97 12.00
C LEU A 17 -14.80 -3.49 12.13
N THR A 18 -14.61 -4.73 12.59
CA THR A 18 -13.28 -5.34 12.73
C THR A 18 -12.57 -5.45 11.38
N ARG A 19 -13.27 -5.88 10.32
CA ARG A 19 -12.71 -5.96 8.97
C ARG A 19 -12.41 -4.59 8.37
N LEU A 20 -13.38 -3.67 8.35
CA LEU A 20 -13.15 -2.31 7.84
C LEU A 20 -12.06 -1.58 8.64
N GLY A 21 -12.08 -1.73 9.96
CA GLY A 21 -11.11 -1.14 10.88
C GLY A 21 -9.70 -1.62 10.59
N SER A 22 -9.48 -2.94 10.58
CA SER A 22 -8.17 -3.53 10.29
C SER A 22 -7.66 -3.18 8.89
N THR A 23 -8.53 -3.19 7.87
CA THR A 23 -8.15 -2.78 6.51
C THR A 23 -7.78 -1.30 6.43
N LEU A 24 -8.61 -0.39 6.97
CA LEU A 24 -8.38 1.06 6.89
C LEU A 24 -7.18 1.52 7.73
N LEU A 25 -6.91 0.86 8.86
CA LEU A 25 -5.74 1.14 9.69
C LEU A 25 -4.44 0.92 8.91
N LEU A 26 -4.36 -0.19 8.17
CA LEU A 26 -3.17 -0.58 7.40
C LEU A 26 -3.09 0.06 6.02
N LEU A 27 -4.23 0.38 5.42
CA LEU A 27 -4.29 1.13 4.17
C LEU A 27 -3.41 2.38 4.31
N PRO A 28 -2.47 2.61 3.39
CA PRO A 28 -1.57 3.75 3.45
C PRO A 28 -2.42 5.01 3.50
N SER A 29 -2.21 5.85 4.52
CA SER A 29 -2.95 7.10 4.63
C SER A 29 -2.55 8.01 3.48
N PHE A 30 -3.55 8.61 2.83
CA PHE A 30 -3.37 9.65 1.81
C PHE A 30 -2.62 10.90 2.30
N SER A 31 -2.24 10.95 3.58
CA SER A 31 -1.56 12.05 4.21
C SER A 31 -0.16 11.63 4.64
N LEU A 32 0.86 12.39 4.21
CA LEU A 32 2.25 12.28 4.68
C LEU A 32 2.40 12.72 6.14
N VAL A 33 1.41 13.45 6.67
CA VAL A 33 1.23 13.67 8.10
C VAL A 33 0.27 12.61 8.57
N THR A 34 0.71 11.67 9.42
CA THR A 34 -0.11 10.59 10.00
C THR A 34 -1.59 10.96 10.04
N GLY A 35 -2.39 10.46 9.10
CA GLY A 35 -3.82 10.68 9.13
C GLY A 35 -4.29 10.23 10.50
N SER A 36 -4.82 11.14 11.32
CA SER A 36 -5.11 10.85 12.72
C SER A 36 -5.88 9.54 12.76
N ILE A 37 -5.37 8.56 13.50
CA ILE A 37 -5.98 7.23 13.62
C ILE A 37 -7.48 7.30 13.92
N ARG A 38 -7.87 8.40 14.58
CA ARG A 38 -9.25 8.85 14.82
C ARG A 38 -10.11 8.92 13.56
N ILE A 39 -9.62 9.54 12.46
CA ILE A 39 -10.36 9.68 11.20
C ILE A 39 -10.59 8.30 10.57
N LYS A 40 -9.56 7.45 10.55
CA LYS A 40 -9.67 6.09 10.00
C LYS A 40 -10.68 5.25 10.78
N LEU A 41 -10.63 5.30 12.11
CA LEU A 41 -11.59 4.61 12.98
C LEU A 41 -13.01 5.15 12.81
N LEU A 42 -13.17 6.48 12.69
CA LEU A 42 -14.49 7.10 12.48
C LEU A 42 -15.06 6.68 11.11
N LEU A 43 -14.24 6.65 10.07
CA LEU A 43 -14.64 6.21 8.73
C LEU A 43 -14.98 4.71 8.70
N ALA A 44 -14.24 3.88 9.43
CA ALA A 44 -14.56 2.47 9.62
C ALA A 44 -15.90 2.29 10.36
N ALA A 45 -16.13 3.05 11.42
CA ALA A 45 -17.38 3.01 12.19
C ALA A 45 -18.59 3.48 11.37
N MET A 46 -18.45 4.57 10.61
CA MET A 46 -19.49 5.04 9.69
C MET A 46 -19.79 4.02 8.59
N GLY A 47 -18.74 3.45 7.99
CA GLY A 47 -18.88 2.41 6.98
C GLY A 47 -19.56 1.15 7.53
N ALA A 48 -19.16 0.70 8.72
CA ALA A 48 -19.76 -0.45 9.38
C ALA A 48 -21.24 -0.20 9.66
N PHE A 49 -21.58 0.97 10.19
CA PHE A 49 -22.98 1.34 10.45
C PHE A 49 -23.83 1.32 9.17
N LEU A 50 -23.28 1.79 8.04
CA LEU A 50 -23.97 1.81 6.76
C LEU A 50 -24.17 0.41 6.15
N LEU A 51 -23.18 -0.48 6.33
CA LEU A 51 -23.18 -1.82 5.74
C LEU A 51 -23.88 -2.89 6.58
N THR A 52 -23.98 -2.67 7.89
CA THR A 52 -24.68 -3.58 8.82
C THR A 52 -26.08 -3.95 8.34
N PRO A 53 -26.99 -3.01 7.97
CA PRO A 53 -28.35 -3.35 7.56
C PRO A 53 -28.43 -4.29 6.34
N LEU A 54 -27.41 -4.31 5.49
CA LEU A 54 -27.35 -5.19 4.32
C LEU A 54 -27.04 -6.66 4.69
N HIS A 55 -26.44 -6.89 5.86
CA HIS A 55 -25.94 -8.20 6.31
C HIS A 55 -26.63 -8.74 7.58
N ILE A 56 -27.77 -8.16 7.97
CA ILE A 56 -28.56 -8.56 9.16
C ILE A 56 -29.14 -9.99 9.04
N ARG A 57 -29.23 -10.56 7.83
CA ARG A 57 -29.99 -11.80 7.55
C ARG A 57 -29.38 -13.11 8.10
N GLY A 58 -28.31 -13.05 8.88
CA GLY A 58 -27.73 -14.23 9.53
C GLY A 58 -28.45 -14.62 10.83
N ASP A 59 -28.46 -15.92 11.16
CA ASP A 59 -28.96 -16.42 12.45
C ASP A 59 -27.93 -16.18 13.57
N TRP A 60 -27.83 -14.93 14.00
CA TRP A 60 -26.87 -14.48 15.01
C TRP A 60 -27.29 -14.80 16.46
N SER A 61 -28.50 -15.31 16.67
CA SER A 61 -29.11 -15.54 17.98
C SER A 61 -28.53 -16.74 18.74
N THR A 62 -27.81 -17.63 18.06
CA THR A 62 -27.29 -18.90 18.61
C THR A 62 -25.77 -18.96 18.69
N VAL A 63 -25.08 -17.85 18.43
CA VAL A 63 -23.60 -17.82 18.40
C VAL A 63 -23.02 -17.93 19.81
N SER A 64 -22.29 -19.02 20.07
CA SER A 64 -21.50 -19.18 21.30
C SER A 64 -20.38 -18.14 21.39
N SER A 65 -19.99 -17.75 22.61
CA SER A 65 -18.87 -16.83 22.85
C SER A 65 -17.56 -17.30 22.22
N SER A 66 -17.31 -18.61 22.20
CA SER A 66 -16.12 -19.19 21.55
C SER A 66 -16.13 -18.98 20.03
N ASN A 67 -17.27 -19.21 19.38
CA ASN A 67 -17.41 -19.04 17.93
C ASN A 67 -17.33 -17.57 17.52
N LEU A 68 -17.87 -16.67 18.34
CA LEU A 68 -17.73 -15.23 18.10
C LEU A 68 -16.26 -14.80 18.09
N LEU A 69 -15.44 -15.32 19.01
CA LEU A 69 -14.01 -15.02 19.04
C LEU A 69 -13.31 -15.43 17.74
N PHE A 70 -13.56 -16.66 17.25
CA PHE A 70 -13.01 -17.16 15.99
C PHE A 70 -13.49 -16.33 14.78
N MET A 71 -14.76 -15.95 14.75
CA MET A 71 -15.30 -15.07 13.69
C MET A 71 -14.59 -13.71 13.68
N VAL A 72 -14.41 -13.10 14.84
CA VAL A 72 -13.70 -11.80 14.96
C VAL A 72 -12.24 -11.93 14.52
N GLU A 73 -11.56 -13.01 14.91
CA GLU A 73 -10.19 -13.28 14.50
C GLU A 73 -10.08 -13.44 12.96
N SER A 74 -11.00 -14.18 12.34
CA SER A 74 -11.03 -14.35 10.89
C SER A 74 -11.24 -13.03 10.14
N GLU A 75 -12.17 -12.19 10.60
CA GLU A 75 -12.43 -10.86 10.03
C GLU A 75 -11.24 -9.91 10.22
N LEU A 76 -10.57 -10.00 11.37
CA LEU A 76 -9.35 -9.25 11.66
C LEU A 76 -8.22 -9.65 10.70
N LEU A 77 -7.97 -10.95 10.53
CA LEU A 77 -6.92 -11.45 9.64
C LEU A 77 -7.19 -11.12 8.18
N LEU A 78 -8.44 -11.26 7.75
CA LEU A 78 -8.83 -10.92 6.38
C LEU A 78 -8.69 -9.42 6.13
N GLY A 79 -9.20 -8.59 7.02
CA GLY A 79 -9.07 -7.14 6.89
C GLY A 79 -7.61 -6.70 6.99
N PHE A 80 -6.81 -7.36 7.82
CA PHE A 80 -5.36 -7.16 7.93
C PHE A 80 -4.64 -7.49 6.62
N ALA A 81 -4.92 -8.65 6.01
CA ALA A 81 -4.32 -9.07 4.75
C ALA A 81 -4.66 -8.10 3.61
N CYS A 82 -5.92 -7.67 3.48
CA CYS A 82 -6.34 -6.70 2.46
C CYS A 82 -5.65 -5.33 2.65
N GLY A 83 -5.58 -4.85 3.89
CA GLY A 83 -4.92 -3.59 4.20
C GLY A 83 -3.41 -3.65 3.99
N LEU A 84 -2.78 -4.77 4.36
CA LEU A 84 -1.35 -5.01 4.15
C LEU A 84 -1.01 -5.12 2.66
N ALA A 85 -1.84 -5.77 1.85
CA ALA A 85 -1.69 -5.81 0.40
C ALA A 85 -1.65 -4.40 -0.21
N GLY A 86 -2.59 -3.53 0.16
CA GLY A 86 -2.56 -2.13 -0.27
C GLY A 86 -1.30 -1.39 0.19
N ARG A 87 -0.82 -1.67 1.40
CA ARG A 87 0.43 -1.08 1.94
C ARG A 87 1.67 -1.54 1.18
N LEU A 88 1.72 -2.80 0.76
CA LEU A 88 2.84 -3.37 0.00
C LEU A 88 3.04 -2.68 -1.35
N ILE A 89 1.95 -2.36 -2.06
CA ILE A 89 2.04 -1.64 -3.34
C ILE A 89 2.69 -0.25 -3.16
N ILE A 90 2.32 0.48 -2.10
CA ILE A 90 2.97 1.76 -1.78
C ILE A 90 4.41 1.57 -1.30
N SER A 91 4.72 0.50 -0.57
CA SER A 91 6.12 0.21 -0.20
C SER A 91 6.99 -0.08 -1.41
N GLY A 92 6.43 -0.63 -2.51
CA GLY A 92 7.12 -0.74 -3.81
C GLY A 92 7.58 0.62 -4.35
N LEU A 93 6.77 1.68 -4.22
CA LEU A 93 7.17 3.04 -4.62
C LEU A 93 8.27 3.62 -3.73
N LEU A 94 8.16 3.41 -2.42
CA LEU A 94 9.19 3.81 -1.46
C LEU A 94 10.52 3.11 -1.78
N MET A 95 10.47 1.81 -2.04
CA MET A 95 11.63 1.01 -2.43
C MET A 95 12.25 1.52 -3.74
N ALA A 96 11.44 1.83 -4.76
CA ALA A 96 11.93 2.43 -6.00
C ALA A 96 12.75 3.70 -5.75
N GLY A 97 12.23 4.59 -4.90
CA GLY A 97 12.89 5.85 -4.57
C GLY A 97 14.11 5.69 -3.67
N GLN A 98 14.12 4.68 -2.82
CA GLN A 98 15.32 4.29 -2.07
C GLN A 98 16.42 3.81 -3.03
N LEU A 99 16.11 2.92 -3.99
CA LEU A 99 17.09 2.45 -4.98
C LEU A 99 17.67 3.62 -5.80
N ILE A 100 16.80 4.51 -6.28
CA ILE A 100 17.22 5.71 -7.03
C ILE A 100 18.09 6.63 -6.16
N GLY A 101 17.71 6.86 -4.91
CA GLY A 101 18.45 7.71 -3.98
C GLY A 101 19.81 7.15 -3.57
N GLN A 102 19.95 5.83 -3.52
CA GLN A 102 21.24 5.18 -3.25
C GLN A 102 22.23 5.41 -4.39
N VAL A 103 21.79 5.32 -5.65
CA VAL A 103 22.67 5.50 -6.82
C VAL A 103 22.99 6.97 -7.11
N SER A 104 22.11 7.90 -6.73
CA SER A 104 22.37 9.33 -6.91
C SER A 104 23.48 9.88 -6.00
N GLY A 105 23.85 9.16 -4.94
CA GLY A 105 24.87 9.58 -3.97
C GLY A 105 24.39 10.67 -3.00
N ILE A 106 23.08 10.95 -2.97
CA ILE A 106 22.46 11.93 -2.06
C ILE A 106 22.18 11.32 -0.67
N SER A 107 22.20 9.99 -0.56
CA SER A 107 22.01 9.25 0.70
C SER A 107 23.06 9.53 1.78
N LEU A 108 24.24 10.08 1.44
CA LEU A 108 25.32 10.33 2.41
C LEU A 108 25.04 11.52 3.36
N SER A 109 24.10 12.41 3.03
CA SER A 109 23.64 13.46 3.96
C SER A 109 22.56 12.99 4.94
N GLU A 110 21.87 11.88 4.64
CA GLU A 110 20.78 11.34 5.47
C GLU A 110 21.30 10.54 6.68
N LEU A 111 22.58 10.14 6.68
CA LEU A 111 23.25 9.47 7.81
C LEU A 111 23.37 10.31 9.09
N ARG A 112 23.01 11.62 9.05
CA ARG A 112 23.18 12.55 10.18
C ARG A 112 21.94 12.74 11.04
N VAL A 113 20.80 12.15 10.71
CA VAL A 113 19.61 12.19 11.58
C VAL A 113 19.07 10.78 11.73
N ALA A 114 19.32 10.19 12.89
CA ALA A 114 18.75 8.93 13.34
C ALA A 114 17.24 9.10 13.66
N ASP A 115 16.45 9.51 12.67
CA ASP A 115 15.00 9.43 12.73
C ASP A 115 14.56 8.24 11.86
N GLU A 116 13.77 7.35 12.43
CA GLU A 116 13.29 6.10 11.83
C GLU A 116 12.41 6.31 10.57
N GLU A 117 12.14 7.57 10.18
CA GLU A 117 11.26 7.97 9.07
C GLU A 117 11.96 8.69 7.91
N ALA A 118 13.28 8.53 7.77
CA ALA A 118 14.02 9.04 6.59
C ALA A 118 13.71 8.23 5.32
N ALA A 119 12.44 8.18 4.90
CA ALA A 119 12.13 7.96 3.50
C ALA A 119 12.90 9.02 2.71
N THR A 120 13.78 8.56 1.81
CA THR A 120 14.64 9.43 1.01
C THR A 120 13.78 10.52 0.36
N VAL A 121 14.31 11.73 0.19
CA VAL A 121 13.56 12.83 -0.46
C VAL A 121 12.96 12.37 -1.79
N HIS A 122 13.66 11.48 -2.50
CA HIS A 122 13.23 10.84 -3.74
C HIS A 122 12.09 9.83 -3.54
N GLY A 123 12.15 8.97 -2.52
CA GLY A 123 11.06 8.06 -2.16
C GLY A 123 9.77 8.80 -1.81
N ARG A 124 9.88 9.91 -1.06
CA ARG A 124 8.72 10.76 -0.77
C ARG A 124 8.12 11.38 -2.03
N LEU A 125 8.96 11.89 -2.94
CA LEU A 125 8.52 12.44 -4.22
C LEU A 125 7.80 11.39 -5.08
N LEU A 126 8.34 10.18 -5.19
CA LEU A 126 7.70 9.11 -5.95
C LEU A 126 6.36 8.71 -5.34
N VAL A 127 6.27 8.61 -4.00
CA VAL A 127 4.98 8.36 -3.33
C VAL A 127 3.98 9.47 -3.61
N LEU A 128 4.39 10.75 -3.61
CA LEU A 128 3.51 11.88 -3.98
C LEU A 128 3.00 11.75 -5.43
N ILE A 129 3.87 11.36 -6.37
CA ILE A 129 3.49 11.13 -7.78
C ILE A 129 2.53 9.94 -7.90
N GLY A 130 2.83 8.82 -7.24
CA GLY A 130 1.96 7.64 -7.23
C GLY A 130 0.60 7.94 -6.61
N LEU A 131 0.57 8.66 -5.48
CA LEU A 131 -0.66 8.99 -4.80
C LEU A 131 -1.50 10.02 -5.55
N SER A 132 -0.87 11.03 -6.16
CA SER A 132 -1.58 12.01 -6.99
C SER A 132 -2.18 11.35 -8.23
N SER A 133 -1.41 10.50 -8.93
CA SER A 133 -1.92 9.72 -10.06
C SER A 133 -3.06 8.79 -9.64
N PHE A 134 -2.93 8.08 -8.51
CA PHE A 134 -3.99 7.26 -7.93
C PHE A 134 -5.29 8.04 -7.73
N LEU A 135 -5.22 9.25 -7.17
CA LEU A 135 -6.39 10.07 -6.91
C LEU A 135 -7.03 10.58 -8.22
N ILE A 136 -6.22 11.08 -9.15
CA ILE A 136 -6.68 11.60 -10.45
C ILE A 136 -7.38 10.51 -11.27
N LEU A 137 -6.84 9.30 -11.27
CA LEU A 137 -7.37 8.15 -12.01
C LEU A 137 -8.57 7.49 -11.30
N GLY A 138 -8.92 7.94 -10.10
CA GLY A 138 -10.06 7.42 -9.35
C GLY A 138 -9.79 6.09 -8.65
N GLY A 139 -8.54 5.76 -8.35
CA GLY A 139 -8.17 4.52 -7.65
C GLY A 139 -8.84 4.37 -6.28
N HIS A 140 -9.14 5.49 -5.60
CA HIS A 140 -9.89 5.47 -4.34
C HIS A 140 -11.28 4.82 -4.51
N ARG A 141 -11.94 5.05 -5.65
CA ARG A 141 -13.22 4.41 -5.99
C ARG A 141 -13.05 2.91 -6.21
N GLN A 142 -11.98 2.49 -6.87
CA GLN A 142 -11.68 1.07 -7.08
C GLN A 142 -11.43 0.34 -5.76
N VAL A 143 -10.69 0.95 -4.81
CA VAL A 143 -10.46 0.38 -3.48
C VAL A 143 -11.77 0.25 -2.70
N VAL A 144 -12.61 1.29 -2.69
CA VAL A 144 -13.92 1.21 -2.02
C VAL A 144 -14.81 0.14 -2.65
N GLN A 145 -14.84 0.06 -3.99
CA GLN A 145 -15.59 -0.97 -4.69
C GLN A 145 -15.07 -2.38 -4.34
N ALA A 146 -13.77 -2.59 -4.35
CA ALA A 146 -13.16 -3.87 -3.97
C ALA A 146 -13.48 -4.26 -2.51
N LEU A 147 -13.54 -3.29 -1.60
CA LEU A 147 -13.98 -3.52 -0.21
C LEU A 147 -15.45 -3.95 -0.12
N LEU A 148 -16.33 -3.28 -0.87
CA LEU A 148 -17.75 -3.63 -0.91
C LEU A 148 -17.97 -5.02 -1.52
N ASP A 149 -17.29 -5.33 -2.63
CA ASP A 149 -17.32 -6.64 -3.28
C ASP A 149 -16.80 -7.74 -2.34
N SER A 150 -15.84 -7.40 -1.47
CA SER A 150 -15.32 -8.29 -0.43
C SER A 150 -16.43 -8.79 0.51
N PHE A 151 -17.35 -7.91 0.93
CA PHE A 151 -18.49 -8.29 1.81
C PHE A 151 -19.56 -9.10 1.09
N GLN A 152 -19.74 -8.88 -0.22
CA GLN A 152 -20.65 -9.68 -1.04
C GLN A 152 -20.09 -11.08 -1.30
N THR A 153 -18.78 -11.17 -1.51
CA THR A 153 -18.07 -12.42 -1.78
C THR A 153 -17.98 -13.25 -0.51
N ILE A 154 -17.48 -12.64 0.57
CA ILE A 154 -17.29 -13.29 1.87
C ILE A 154 -18.25 -12.64 2.86
N ALA A 155 -19.32 -13.37 3.18
CA ALA A 155 -20.27 -12.97 4.20
C ALA A 155 -19.56 -12.75 5.55
N PRO A 156 -19.96 -11.74 6.35
CA PRO A 156 -19.38 -11.51 7.66
C PRO A 156 -19.41 -12.77 8.53
N GLY A 157 -18.30 -13.07 9.21
CA GLY A 157 -18.15 -14.25 10.07
C GLY A 157 -17.86 -15.56 9.34
N ALA A 158 -17.68 -15.53 8.02
CA ALA A 158 -17.18 -16.68 7.28
C ALA A 158 -15.70 -16.94 7.62
N ILE A 159 -15.36 -18.21 7.85
CA ILE A 159 -13.98 -18.62 8.15
C ILE A 159 -13.27 -18.86 6.83
N LEU A 160 -12.16 -18.14 6.59
CA LEU A 160 -11.32 -18.37 5.43
C LEU A 160 -10.13 -19.28 5.74
N PRO A 161 -9.69 -20.09 4.76
CA PRO A 161 -8.43 -20.78 4.83
C PRO A 161 -7.26 -19.78 4.86
N MET A 162 -6.34 -19.98 5.82
CA MET A 162 -5.16 -19.13 5.99
C MET A 162 -4.26 -19.12 4.75
N ASP A 163 -4.21 -20.24 4.02
CA ASP A 163 -3.41 -20.40 2.80
C ASP A 163 -3.80 -19.38 1.72
N SER A 164 -5.09 -19.05 1.60
CA SER A 164 -5.56 -18.01 0.68
C SER A 164 -5.03 -16.62 1.08
N LEU A 165 -5.00 -16.30 2.38
CA LEU A 165 -4.45 -15.02 2.83
C LEU A 165 -2.94 -14.93 2.58
N VAL A 166 -2.21 -16.03 2.78
CA VAL A 166 -0.77 -16.10 2.55
C VAL A 166 -0.43 -15.96 1.07
N THR A 167 -1.15 -16.67 0.19
CA THR A 167 -0.96 -16.58 -1.27
C THR A 167 -1.20 -15.16 -1.79
N LEU A 168 -2.27 -14.50 -1.33
CA LEU A 168 -2.53 -13.08 -1.64
C LEU A 168 -1.34 -12.18 -1.27
N LEU A 169 -0.78 -12.33 -0.07
CA LEU A 169 0.35 -11.50 0.37
C LEU A 169 1.63 -11.79 -0.43
N GLN A 170 1.87 -13.05 -0.80
CA GLN A 170 3.00 -13.44 -1.64
C GLN A 170 2.90 -12.81 -3.04
N ASP A 171 1.74 -12.93 -3.68
CA ASP A 171 1.51 -12.40 -5.02
C ASP A 171 1.64 -10.87 -5.05
N VAL A 172 1.00 -10.18 -4.10
CA VAL A 172 1.06 -8.72 -4.02
C VAL A 172 2.45 -8.21 -3.65
N SER A 173 3.20 -8.95 -2.82
CA SER A 173 4.61 -8.64 -2.56
C SER A 173 5.47 -8.75 -3.84
N GLY A 174 5.20 -9.74 -4.69
CA GLY A 174 5.82 -9.88 -6.01
C GLY A 174 5.54 -8.68 -6.91
N LEU A 175 4.28 -8.24 -6.98
CA LEU A 175 3.88 -7.03 -7.71
C LEU A 175 4.58 -5.78 -7.18
N ALA A 176 4.66 -5.61 -5.85
CA ALA A 176 5.34 -4.48 -5.23
C ALA A 176 6.84 -4.43 -5.58
N PHE A 177 7.52 -5.57 -5.57
CA PHE A 177 8.92 -5.66 -5.97
C PHE A 177 9.10 -5.39 -7.47
N HIS A 178 8.25 -5.97 -8.32
CA HIS A 178 8.24 -5.70 -9.76
C HIS A 178 8.03 -4.21 -10.06
N LEU A 179 7.08 -3.57 -9.37
CA LEU A 179 6.83 -2.14 -9.45
C LEU A 179 8.08 -1.33 -9.10
N ALA A 180 8.75 -1.69 -8.00
CA ALA A 180 9.97 -1.02 -7.56
C ALA A 180 11.09 -1.09 -8.62
N VAL A 181 11.31 -2.29 -9.17
CA VAL A 181 12.34 -2.53 -10.19
C VAL A 181 11.97 -1.85 -11.52
N ARG A 182 10.73 -1.96 -11.99
CA ARG A 182 10.28 -1.35 -13.27
C ARG A 182 10.41 0.16 -13.25
N ILE A 183 10.07 0.81 -12.12
CA ILE A 183 10.21 2.27 -11.97
C ILE A 183 11.68 2.67 -11.87
N SER A 184 12.47 1.96 -11.07
CA SER A 184 13.86 2.36 -10.80
C SER A 184 14.80 2.02 -11.96
N ALA A 185 14.62 0.90 -12.66
CA ALA A 185 15.52 0.41 -13.70
C ALA A 185 15.98 1.46 -14.74
N PRO A 186 15.08 2.18 -15.45
CA PRO A 186 15.52 3.15 -16.46
C PRO A 186 16.33 4.30 -15.86
N ILE A 187 15.95 4.77 -14.67
CA ILE A 187 16.62 5.85 -13.96
C ILE A 187 17.98 5.37 -13.45
N LEU A 188 18.05 4.17 -12.89
CA LEU A 188 19.29 3.56 -12.39
C LEU A 188 20.32 3.38 -13.51
N VAL A 189 19.90 2.90 -14.68
CA VAL A 189 20.80 2.73 -15.84
C VAL A 189 21.35 4.08 -16.28
N ALA A 190 20.49 5.10 -16.42
CA ALA A 190 20.93 6.44 -16.81
C ALA A 190 21.89 7.07 -15.79
N MET A 191 21.59 6.92 -14.49
CA MET A 191 22.44 7.42 -13.42
C MET A 191 23.78 6.67 -13.37
N LEU A 192 23.80 5.34 -13.55
CA LEU A 192 25.03 4.56 -13.57
C LEU A 192 25.96 5.00 -14.71
N ILE A 193 25.41 5.27 -15.89
CA ILE A 193 26.17 5.82 -17.02
C ILE A 193 26.74 7.21 -16.66
N ALA A 194 25.96 8.07 -16.02
CA ALA A 194 26.43 9.38 -15.56
C ALA A 194 27.57 9.24 -14.52
N LEU A 195 27.45 8.32 -13.57
CA LEU A 195 28.50 8.02 -12.59
C LEU A 195 29.80 7.56 -13.26
N LEU A 196 29.71 6.68 -14.26
CA LEU A 196 30.87 6.24 -15.03
C LEU A 196 31.51 7.40 -15.80
N ALA A 197 30.70 8.26 -16.42
CA ALA A 197 31.20 9.43 -17.15
C ALA A 197 31.94 10.42 -16.22
N VAL A 198 31.36 10.72 -15.05
CA VAL A 198 31.99 11.56 -14.03
C VAL A 198 33.27 10.91 -13.48
N GLY A 199 33.26 9.59 -13.26
CA GLY A 199 34.42 8.83 -12.82
C GLY A 199 35.58 8.88 -13.83
N MET A 200 35.28 8.76 -15.12
CA MET A 200 36.27 8.92 -16.19
C MET A 200 36.83 10.35 -16.24
N LEU A 201 35.97 11.36 -16.12
CA LEU A 201 36.36 12.77 -16.04
C LEU A 201 37.31 13.03 -14.87
N ASN A 202 37.03 12.45 -13.70
CA ASN A 202 37.87 12.60 -12.51
C ASN A 202 39.29 12.06 -12.71
N ARG A 203 39.45 10.99 -13.50
CA ARG A 203 40.77 10.47 -13.89
C ARG A 203 41.51 11.42 -14.84
N THR A 204 40.79 12.12 -15.72
CA THR A 204 41.40 13.02 -16.72
C THR A 204 41.71 14.42 -16.18
N LEU A 205 40.92 14.93 -15.24
CA LEU A 205 41.04 16.28 -14.68
C LEU A 205 41.10 16.25 -13.15
N PRO A 206 42.15 15.64 -12.55
CA PRO A 206 42.25 15.46 -11.09
C PRO A 206 42.39 16.77 -10.30
N GLN A 207 42.67 17.89 -10.99
CA GLN A 207 42.78 19.22 -10.38
C GLN A 207 41.41 19.86 -10.07
N LEU A 208 40.35 19.41 -10.74
CA LEU A 208 38.99 19.84 -10.44
C LEU A 208 38.46 19.02 -9.26
N ASN A 209 37.87 19.68 -8.26
CA ASN A 209 37.15 19.00 -7.19
C ASN A 209 35.82 18.44 -7.72
N ILE A 210 35.91 17.42 -8.57
CA ILE A 210 34.79 16.82 -9.30
C ILE A 210 33.82 16.13 -8.35
N MET A 211 34.25 15.76 -7.14
CA MET A 211 33.33 15.24 -6.11
C MET A 211 32.29 16.28 -5.68
N ALA A 212 32.70 17.55 -5.54
CA ALA A 212 31.76 18.64 -5.23
C ALA A 212 30.84 18.99 -6.42
N ILE A 213 31.37 18.91 -7.65
CA ILE A 213 30.61 19.24 -8.87
C ILE A 213 29.68 18.08 -9.27
N GLY A 214 30.12 16.84 -9.11
CA GLY A 214 29.43 15.62 -9.54
C GLY A 214 28.14 15.38 -8.78
N HIS A 215 28.09 15.71 -7.49
CA HIS A 215 26.86 15.64 -6.71
C HIS A 215 25.77 16.60 -7.23
N ASN A 216 26.14 17.85 -7.54
CA ASN A 216 25.22 18.85 -8.10
C ASN A 216 24.73 18.44 -9.49
N LEU A 217 25.62 17.87 -10.32
CA LEU A 217 25.29 17.34 -11.64
C LEU A 217 24.33 16.15 -11.56
N ASN A 218 24.60 15.20 -10.67
CA ASN A 218 23.73 14.03 -10.44
C ASN A 218 22.34 14.46 -9.94
N ALA A 219 22.25 15.46 -9.07
CA ALA A 219 20.99 15.99 -8.59
C ALA A 219 20.14 16.60 -9.73
N LEU A 220 20.75 17.41 -10.60
CA LEU A 220 20.09 17.99 -11.77
C LEU A 220 19.65 16.91 -12.78
N LEU A 221 20.54 15.96 -13.07
CA LEU A 221 20.27 14.87 -14.01
C LEU A 221 19.13 13.99 -13.50
N LEU A 222 19.12 13.66 -12.21
CA LEU A 222 18.04 12.91 -11.59
C LEU A 222 16.70 13.66 -11.67
N LEU A 223 16.70 14.97 -11.40
CA LEU A 223 15.48 15.78 -11.48
C LEU A 223 14.89 15.75 -12.90
N VAL A 224 15.73 15.90 -13.93
CA VAL A 224 15.30 15.83 -15.34
C VAL A 224 14.75 14.45 -15.68
N LEU A 225 15.44 13.38 -15.27
CA LEU A 225 14.98 12.00 -15.51
C LEU A 225 13.63 11.73 -14.82
N LEU A 226 13.47 12.19 -13.58
CA LEU A 226 12.21 12.05 -12.86
C LEU A 226 11.08 12.83 -13.54
N MET A 227 11.32 14.07 -13.97
CA MET A 227 10.35 14.87 -14.72
C MET A 227 9.89 14.17 -16.01
N LEU A 228 10.82 13.61 -16.78
CA LEU A 228 10.51 12.86 -17.99
C LEU A 228 9.77 11.54 -17.71
N SER A 229 10.02 10.94 -16.54
CA SER A 229 9.46 9.64 -16.15
C SER A 229 8.14 9.73 -15.38
N VAL A 230 7.65 10.92 -15.01
CA VAL A 230 6.40 11.05 -14.22
C VAL A 230 5.23 10.33 -14.87
N GLY A 231 5.05 10.49 -16.19
CA GLY A 231 3.97 9.85 -16.92
C GLY A 231 4.08 8.33 -16.95
N SER A 232 5.28 7.80 -17.14
CA SER A 232 5.50 6.34 -17.14
C SER A 232 5.34 5.75 -15.74
N ILE A 233 5.81 6.44 -14.70
CA ILE A 233 5.64 6.03 -13.30
C ILE A 233 4.16 5.94 -12.94
N ALA A 234 3.37 6.96 -13.29
CA ALA A 234 1.93 6.97 -13.04
C ALA A 234 1.22 5.80 -13.75
N TRP A 235 1.58 5.54 -15.01
CA TRP A 235 1.01 4.44 -15.79
C TRP A 235 1.38 3.06 -15.21
N VAL A 236 2.66 2.82 -14.89
CA VAL A 236 3.10 1.55 -14.30
C VAL A 236 2.49 1.35 -12.91
N PHE A 237 2.39 2.40 -12.10
CA PHE A 237 1.74 2.33 -10.80
C PHE A 237 0.27 1.94 -10.91
N GLN A 238 -0.46 2.54 -11.84
CA GLN A 238 -1.86 2.22 -12.08
C GLN A 238 -2.04 0.75 -12.48
N ASP A 239 -1.24 0.28 -13.45
CA ASP A 239 -1.24 -1.10 -13.94
C ASP A 239 -1.04 -2.11 -12.80
N GLN A 240 -0.02 -1.90 -11.97
CA GLN A 240 0.28 -2.79 -10.84
C GLN A 240 -0.80 -2.71 -9.74
N MET A 241 -1.39 -1.53 -9.50
CA MET A 241 -2.48 -1.38 -8.55
C MET A 241 -3.73 -2.14 -9.02
N THR A 242 -4.09 -2.06 -10.30
CA THR A 242 -5.22 -2.83 -10.86
C THR A 242 -4.97 -4.33 -10.78
N MET A 243 -3.77 -4.80 -11.10
CA MET A 243 -3.40 -6.22 -10.96
C MET A 243 -3.51 -6.69 -9.50
N ALA A 244 -3.08 -5.87 -8.54
CA ALA A 244 -3.18 -6.21 -7.12
C ALA A 244 -4.63 -6.33 -6.64
N LEU A 245 -5.52 -5.43 -7.11
CA LEU A 245 -6.95 -5.50 -6.82
C LEU A 245 -7.59 -6.74 -7.45
N ASP A 246 -7.24 -7.07 -8.68
CA ASP A 246 -7.76 -8.26 -9.38
C ASP A 246 -7.30 -9.56 -8.69
N GLN A 247 -6.02 -9.65 -8.30
CA GLN A 247 -5.50 -10.77 -7.52
C GLN A 247 -6.22 -10.90 -6.18
N MET A 248 -6.41 -9.79 -5.46
CA MET A 248 -7.18 -9.80 -4.22
C MET A 248 -8.58 -10.36 -4.45
N GLN A 249 -9.31 -9.91 -5.47
CA GLN A 249 -10.64 -10.43 -5.78
C GLN A 249 -10.63 -11.90 -6.17
N GLN A 250 -9.65 -12.34 -6.96
CA GLN A 250 -9.52 -13.73 -7.40
C GLN A 250 -9.28 -14.67 -6.22
N VAL A 251 -8.37 -14.32 -5.32
CA VAL A 251 -8.07 -15.12 -4.13
C VAL A 251 -9.27 -15.19 -3.18
N LEU A 252 -9.96 -14.06 -2.97
CA LEU A 252 -11.16 -14.02 -2.13
C LEU A 252 -12.30 -14.88 -2.72
N ARG A 253 -12.45 -14.92 -4.04
CA ARG A 253 -13.42 -15.81 -4.72
C ARG A 253 -13.00 -17.28 -4.65
N GLY A 254 -11.71 -17.56 -4.86
CA GLY A 254 -11.16 -18.92 -4.81
C GLY A 254 -11.30 -19.56 -3.44
N ALA A 255 -11.15 -18.78 -2.37
CA ALA A 255 -11.26 -19.25 -0.99
C ALA A 255 -12.66 -19.75 -0.59
N ILE A 256 -13.70 -19.44 -1.37
CA ILE A 256 -15.08 -19.90 -1.12
C ILE A 256 -15.39 -21.18 -1.92
N ALA A 257 -14.62 -21.46 -2.98
CA ALA A 257 -14.83 -22.61 -3.86
C ALA A 257 -14.19 -23.91 -3.34
N THR A 258 -13.38 -23.82 -2.28
CA THR A 258 -12.68 -24.93 -1.61
C THR A 258 -13.32 -25.26 -0.27
#